data_AF-A0A5K7Z4A5-F1
#
_entry.id   AF-A0A5K7Z4A5-F1
#
_cell.length_a   1.000
_cell.length_b   1.000
_cell.length_c   1.000
_cell.angle_alpha   90.00
_cell.angle_beta   90.00
_cell.angle_gamma   90.00
#
_symmetry.space_group_name_H-M   'P 1'
#
loop_
_entity.id
_entity.type
_entity.pdbx_description
1 polymer ?
#
loop_
_entity_poly.entity_id
_entity_poly.type
_entity_poly.pdbx_seq_one_letter_code
_entity_poly.pdbx_strand_id
1 'polypeptide(L)'
;MLQAYLISLIISLVIGALLMKAGLVAPETVFEASTRRISHALPVFNLGLRAGVDLGVLLFVWNVLGALANLSFLYTASLFNPEQLGLSPRGLRRIFCGSRRMKLLCYLPGCSKIEVESLRRLYVWLMVPLLGIFLLGLESGLQVATADEINGSYLSAAVSLLPHGLVEIPIFTLAGAVTYSAHLRIRETAQQNLTRTVFQTLEVHRKAMPIKRMIWIVVCGLLLSGLVEAHVTPYLMRSI
;
A
#
# COMPACT_ATOMS: atom_id res chain seq x y z
N MET A 1 8.71 1.95 -6.91
CA MET A 1 7.43 2.13 -6.17
C MET A 1 6.92 3.57 -6.27
N LEU A 2 7.71 4.60 -5.93
CA LEU A 2 7.29 6.00 -6.13
C LEU A 2 6.91 6.30 -7.59
N GLN A 3 7.69 5.80 -8.55
CA GLN A 3 7.33 5.91 -9.97
C GLN A 3 5.98 5.23 -10.29
N ALA A 4 5.68 4.08 -9.68
CA ALA A 4 4.41 3.39 -9.89
C ALA A 4 3.23 4.21 -9.34
N TYR A 5 3.42 4.86 -8.19
CA TYR A 5 2.46 5.82 -7.65
C TYR A 5 2.23 6.99 -8.61
N LEU A 6 3.30 7.66 -9.06
CA LEU A 6 3.21 8.85 -9.92
C LEU A 6 2.56 8.52 -11.27
N ILE A 7 2.95 7.41 -11.91
CA ILE A 7 2.36 6.96 -13.17
C ILE A 7 0.87 6.68 -12.99
N SER A 8 0.52 5.95 -11.92
CA SER A 8 -0.87 5.63 -11.59
C SER A 8 -1.72 6.88 -11.32
N LEU A 9 -1.17 7.85 -10.59
CA LEU A 9 -1.79 9.14 -10.33
C LEU A 9 -2.04 9.91 -11.61
N ILE A 10 -1.06 10.02 -12.50
CA ILE A 10 -1.23 10.77 -13.75
C ILE A 10 -2.27 10.09 -14.65
N ILE A 11 -2.22 8.77 -14.79
CA ILE A 11 -3.16 8.01 -15.61
C ILE A 11 -4.59 8.20 -15.09
N SER A 12 -4.80 8.03 -13.78
CA SER A 12 -6.13 8.17 -13.17
C SER A 12 -6.65 9.59 -13.20
N LEU A 13 -5.80 10.60 -13.01
CA LEU A 13 -6.15 12.01 -13.16
C LEU A 13 -6.66 12.30 -14.57
N VAL A 14 -5.90 11.90 -15.60
CA VAL A 14 -6.26 12.13 -17.00
C VAL A 14 -7.56 11.40 -17.36
N ILE A 15 -7.67 10.12 -16.99
CA ILE A 15 -8.88 9.33 -17.26
C ILE A 15 -10.08 9.92 -16.54
N GLY A 16 -9.95 10.27 -15.26
CA GLY A 16 -11.03 10.86 -14.46
C GLY A 16 -11.53 12.17 -15.07
N ALA A 17 -10.61 13.09 -15.38
CA ALA A 17 -10.94 14.37 -16.00
C ALA A 17 -11.63 14.19 -17.36
N LEU A 18 -11.15 13.27 -18.21
CA LEU A 18 -11.77 12.98 -19.50
C LEU A 18 -13.18 12.38 -19.36
N LEU A 19 -13.38 11.44 -18.42
CA LEU A 19 -14.68 10.81 -18.20
C LEU A 19 -15.74 11.81 -17.73
N MET A 20 -15.36 12.73 -16.83
CA MET A 20 -16.26 13.78 -16.33
C MET A 20 -16.55 14.83 -17.41
N LYS A 21 -15.53 15.30 -18.13
CA LYS A 21 -15.70 16.28 -19.22
C LYS A 21 -16.49 15.74 -20.40
N ALA A 22 -16.38 14.44 -20.68
CA ALA A 22 -17.20 13.78 -21.69
C ALA A 22 -18.65 13.52 -21.24
N GLY A 23 -19.01 13.86 -19.99
CA GLY A 23 -20.34 13.61 -19.42
C GLY A 23 -20.66 12.12 -19.23
N LEU A 24 -19.64 11.25 -19.26
CA LEU A 24 -19.82 9.80 -19.18
C LEU A 24 -20.04 9.34 -17.73
N VAL A 25 -19.52 10.09 -16.76
CA VAL A 25 -19.64 9.79 -15.34
C VAL A 25 -19.78 11.10 -14.55
N ALA A 26 -20.72 11.13 -13.61
CA ALA A 26 -20.90 12.26 -12.70
C ALA A 26 -19.72 12.34 -11.69
N PRO A 27 -19.23 13.55 -11.34
CA PRO A 27 -18.12 13.72 -10.40
C PRO A 27 -18.36 13.06 -9.03
N GLU A 28 -19.61 13.05 -8.57
CA GLU A 28 -20.02 12.45 -7.29
C GLU A 28 -19.79 10.94 -7.29
N THR A 29 -20.11 10.26 -8.39
CA THR A 29 -19.91 8.82 -8.56
C THR A 29 -18.42 8.45 -8.52
N VAL A 30 -17.56 9.28 -9.14
CA VAL A 30 -16.11 9.09 -9.12
C VAL A 30 -15.55 9.36 -7.72
N PHE A 31 -16.08 10.36 -7.03
CA PHE A 31 -15.70 10.68 -5.65
C PHE A 31 -16.08 9.57 -4.68
N GLU A 32 -17.31 9.03 -4.77
CA GLU A 32 -17.76 7.92 -3.94
C GLU A 32 -16.90 6.66 -4.20
N ALA A 33 -16.62 6.35 -5.48
CA ALA A 33 -15.79 5.21 -5.84
C ALA A 33 -14.36 5.33 -5.30
N SER A 34 -13.76 6.51 -5.36
CA SER A 34 -12.39 6.77 -4.89
C SER A 34 -12.28 6.86 -3.35
N THR A 35 -13.38 7.11 -2.65
CA THR A 35 -13.42 7.20 -1.16
C THR A 35 -14.01 5.98 -0.48
N ARG A 36 -14.54 5.00 -1.23
CA ARG A 36 -15.18 3.78 -0.71
C ARG A 36 -14.30 2.97 0.26
N ARG A 37 -12.97 3.03 0.13
CA ARG A 37 -12.08 2.39 1.10
C ARG A 37 -12.04 3.14 2.45
N ILE A 38 -12.10 4.48 2.41
CA ILE A 38 -12.10 5.34 3.61
C ILE A 38 -13.41 5.15 4.38
N SER A 39 -14.54 4.96 3.68
CA SER A 39 -15.83 4.72 4.34
C SER A 39 -15.87 3.43 5.17
N HIS A 40 -15.05 2.42 4.84
CA HIS A 40 -14.91 1.22 5.68
C HIS A 40 -14.14 1.47 6.99
N ALA A 41 -13.25 2.47 7.02
CA ALA A 41 -12.52 2.84 8.23
C ALA A 41 -13.32 3.82 9.11
N LEU A 42 -14.26 4.57 8.51
CA LEU A 42 -15.10 5.57 9.19
C LEU A 42 -15.76 5.09 10.51
N PRO A 43 -16.31 3.86 10.62
CA PRO A 43 -16.90 3.38 11.86
C PRO A 43 -15.88 3.33 13.02
N VAL A 44 -14.63 2.98 12.73
CA VAL A 44 -13.54 2.92 13.71
C VAL A 44 -13.18 4.34 14.18
N PHE A 45 -13.08 5.29 13.25
CA PHE A 45 -12.85 6.70 13.59
C PHE A 45 -13.99 7.29 14.42
N ASN A 46 -15.24 7.03 14.04
CA ASN A 46 -16.42 7.48 14.78
C ASN A 46 -16.48 6.92 16.19
N LEU A 47 -16.11 5.65 16.38
CA LEU A 47 -16.02 5.05 17.72
C LEU A 47 -14.92 5.73 18.56
N GLY A 48 -13.75 5.98 17.97
CA GLY A 48 -12.64 6.67 18.64
C GLY A 48 -13.00 8.10 19.06
N LEU A 49 -13.65 8.86 18.18
CA LEU A 49 -14.14 10.21 18.48
C LEU A 49 -15.17 10.20 19.61
N ARG A 50 -16.11 9.24 19.61
CA ARG A 50 -17.08 9.06 20.71
C ARG A 50 -16.43 8.69 22.04
N ALA A 51 -15.28 8.01 21.99
CA ALA A 51 -14.47 7.71 23.17
C ALA A 51 -13.60 8.90 23.62
N GLY A 52 -13.69 10.06 22.96
CA GLY A 52 -12.94 11.28 23.30
C GLY A 52 -11.51 11.30 22.76
N VAL A 53 -11.16 10.43 21.80
CA VAL A 53 -9.84 10.43 21.18
C VAL A 53 -9.78 11.46 20.07
N ASP A 54 -8.70 12.26 20.05
CA ASP A 54 -8.42 13.23 19.00
C ASP A 54 -8.32 12.57 17.61
N LEU A 55 -8.90 13.21 16.59
CA LEU A 55 -8.93 12.67 15.22
C LEU A 55 -7.52 12.56 14.61
N GLY A 56 -6.64 13.52 14.87
CA GLY A 56 -5.26 13.49 14.39
C GLY A 56 -4.49 12.32 14.98
N VAL A 57 -4.69 12.02 16.26
CA VAL A 57 -4.13 10.82 16.91
C VAL A 57 -4.66 9.54 16.27
N LEU A 58 -5.96 9.45 16.00
CA LEU A 58 -6.55 8.29 15.33
C LEU A 58 -5.96 8.07 13.93
N LEU A 59 -5.83 9.15 13.14
CA LEU A 59 -5.25 9.11 11.79
C LEU A 59 -3.78 8.69 11.84
N PHE A 60 -3.01 9.24 12.78
CA PHE A 60 -1.61 8.87 12.98
C PHE A 60 -1.46 7.37 13.30
N VAL A 61 -2.24 6.86 14.26
CA VAL A 61 -2.21 5.44 14.63
C VAL A 61 -2.62 4.56 13.45
N TRP A 62 -3.67 4.94 12.72
CA TRP A 62 -4.12 4.23 11.52
C TRP A 62 -3.02 4.13 10.47
N ASN A 63 -2.34 5.24 10.19
CA ASN A 63 -1.26 5.30 9.21
C ASN A 63 -0.04 4.48 9.64
N VAL A 64 0.32 4.54 10.93
CA VAL A 64 1.39 3.71 11.50
C VAL A 64 1.04 2.22 11.36
N LEU A 65 -0.19 1.82 11.67
CA LEU A 65 -0.63 0.43 11.51
C LEU A 65 -0.58 -0.01 10.04
N GLY A 66 -1.01 0.83 9.11
CA GLY A 66 -0.90 0.55 7.67
C GLY A 66 0.55 0.36 7.21
N ALA A 67 1.46 1.23 7.66
CA ALA A 67 2.88 1.13 7.32
C ALA A 67 3.56 -0.08 7.97
N LEU A 68 3.21 -0.41 9.21
CA LEU A 68 3.67 -1.64 9.87
C LEU A 68 3.12 -2.91 9.20
N ALA A 69 1.87 -2.87 8.72
CA ALA A 69 1.31 -3.97 7.95
C ALA A 69 2.15 -4.24 6.69
N ASN A 70 2.59 -3.20 5.97
CA ASN A 70 3.49 -3.34 4.81
C ASN A 70 4.82 -4.04 5.17
N LEU A 71 5.41 -3.71 6.31
CA LEU A 71 6.63 -4.37 6.81
C LEU A 71 6.37 -5.83 7.24
N SER A 72 5.19 -6.11 7.79
CA SER A 72 4.81 -7.44 8.27
C SER A 72 4.77 -8.49 7.15
N PHE A 73 4.53 -8.09 5.90
CA PHE A 73 4.54 -8.99 4.74
C PHE A 73 5.88 -9.71 4.59
N LEU A 74 7.01 -9.04 4.86
CA LEU A 74 8.33 -9.67 4.82
C LEU A 74 8.51 -10.74 5.91
N TYR A 75 7.97 -10.54 7.11
CA TYR A 75 8.11 -11.50 8.21
C TYR A 75 7.21 -12.71 8.03
N THR A 76 5.98 -12.46 7.60
CA THR A 76 4.98 -13.51 7.31
C THR A 76 5.35 -14.31 6.06
N ALA A 77 6.25 -13.80 5.20
CA ALA A 77 6.79 -14.53 4.06
C ALA A 77 7.42 -15.90 4.42
N SER A 78 8.00 -16.01 5.63
CA SER A 78 8.55 -17.28 6.13
C SER A 78 7.49 -18.37 6.39
N LEU A 79 6.22 -17.99 6.54
CA LEU A 79 5.11 -18.92 6.75
C LEU A 79 4.77 -19.72 5.50
N PHE A 80 5.22 -19.28 4.32
CA PHE A 80 5.03 -19.97 3.05
C PHE A 80 6.05 -21.10 2.82
N ASN A 81 7.01 -21.32 3.72
CA ASN A 81 8.02 -22.36 3.54
C ASN A 81 7.41 -23.77 3.78
N PRO A 82 7.31 -24.63 2.74
CA PRO A 82 6.74 -25.97 2.87
C PRO A 82 7.61 -26.91 3.71
N GLU A 83 8.93 -26.69 3.77
CA GLU A 83 9.87 -27.53 4.54
C GLU A 83 9.73 -27.33 6.06
N GLN A 84 9.04 -26.27 6.49
CA GLN A 84 8.94 -25.87 7.89
C GLN A 84 7.51 -25.99 8.46
N LEU A 85 6.63 -26.79 7.83
CA LEU A 85 5.24 -26.98 8.26
C LEU A 85 5.09 -27.48 9.71
N GLY A 86 6.09 -28.21 10.22
CA GLY A 86 6.10 -28.74 11.59
C GLY A 86 6.37 -27.69 12.67
N LEU A 87 6.87 -26.50 12.31
CA LEU A 87 7.19 -25.42 13.25
C LEU A 87 5.95 -24.61 13.63
N SER A 88 5.98 -24.02 14.82
CA SER A 88 4.95 -23.06 15.25
C SER A 88 5.05 -21.76 14.43
N PRO A 89 3.94 -21.07 14.09
CA PRO A 89 2.54 -21.47 14.29
C PRO A 89 2.03 -22.41 13.17
N ARG A 90 1.76 -23.68 13.53
CA ARG A 90 1.41 -24.75 12.57
C ARG A 90 0.14 -24.47 11.78
N GLY A 91 -0.89 -23.93 12.43
CA GLY A 91 -2.18 -23.61 11.79
C GLY A 91 -2.03 -22.57 10.67
N LEU A 92 -1.34 -21.46 10.95
CA LEU A 92 -1.07 -20.43 9.96
C LEU A 92 -0.23 -20.96 8.80
N ARG A 93 0.84 -21.72 9.09
CA ARG A 93 1.68 -22.34 8.03
C ARG A 93 0.87 -23.27 7.12
N ARG A 94 -0.06 -24.05 7.67
CA ARG A 94 -0.97 -24.89 6.85
C ARG A 94 -1.89 -24.08 5.96
N ILE A 95 -2.36 -22.91 6.41
CA ILE A 95 -3.20 -22.02 5.59
C ILE A 95 -2.39 -21.43 4.45
N PHE A 96 -1.22 -20.86 4.77
CA PHE A 96 -0.35 -20.20 3.78
C PHE A 96 0.23 -21.18 2.75
N CYS A 97 0.66 -22.37 3.18
CA CYS A 97 1.16 -23.45 2.33
C CYS A 97 0.07 -24.38 1.76
N GLY A 98 -1.21 -24.17 2.10
CA GLY A 98 -2.28 -25.11 1.78
C GLY A 98 -2.52 -25.28 0.26
N SER A 99 -2.95 -26.47 -0.16
CA SER A 99 -3.06 -26.89 -1.58
C SER A 99 -4.34 -26.45 -2.30
N ARG A 100 -5.12 -25.51 -1.73
CA ARG A 100 -6.34 -25.01 -2.38
C ARG A 100 -5.95 -24.30 -3.67
N ARG A 101 -5.99 -25.04 -4.80
CA ARG A 101 -5.54 -24.63 -6.14
C ARG A 101 -6.02 -23.21 -6.46
N MET A 102 -5.19 -22.20 -6.21
CA MET A 102 -5.46 -20.84 -6.66
C MET A 102 -5.07 -20.72 -8.14
N LYS A 103 -5.89 -21.30 -9.03
CA LYS A 103 -5.74 -21.18 -10.50
C LYS A 103 -5.67 -19.71 -10.94
N LEU A 104 -6.33 -18.82 -10.21
CA LEU A 104 -6.39 -17.39 -10.51
C LEU A 104 -5.00 -16.72 -10.48
N LEU A 105 -4.09 -17.18 -9.62
CA LEU A 105 -2.75 -16.62 -9.53
C LEU A 105 -1.85 -17.01 -10.71
N CYS A 106 -2.19 -18.06 -11.47
CA CYS A 106 -1.42 -18.46 -12.66
C CYS A 106 -1.44 -17.39 -13.75
N TYR A 107 -2.52 -16.60 -13.81
CA TYR A 107 -2.73 -15.57 -14.83
C TYR A 107 -2.01 -14.25 -14.50
N LEU A 108 -1.44 -14.13 -13.29
CA LEU A 108 -0.67 -12.95 -12.92
C LEU A 108 0.69 -12.93 -13.64
N PRO A 109 1.15 -11.76 -14.10
CA PRO A 109 2.41 -11.64 -14.82
C PRO A 109 3.58 -12.14 -13.96
N GLY A 110 4.39 -13.03 -14.54
CA GLY A 110 5.53 -13.67 -13.87
C GLY A 110 5.19 -14.90 -13.03
N CYS A 111 3.92 -15.15 -12.69
CA CYS A 111 3.49 -16.32 -11.92
C CYS A 111 3.27 -17.57 -12.77
N SER A 112 3.05 -17.44 -14.08
CA SER A 112 2.81 -18.55 -14.99
C SER A 112 4.00 -19.52 -15.10
N LYS A 113 5.23 -19.03 -14.86
CA LYS A 113 6.46 -19.83 -14.85
C LYS A 113 6.71 -20.57 -13.53
N ILE A 114 5.98 -20.20 -12.47
CA ILE A 114 6.16 -20.77 -11.13
C ILE A 114 5.16 -21.90 -10.97
N GLU A 115 5.63 -23.15 -10.93
CA GLU A 115 4.80 -24.35 -10.79
C GLU A 115 4.40 -24.58 -9.33
N VAL A 116 5.32 -24.32 -8.40
CA VAL A 116 5.12 -24.56 -6.96
C VAL A 116 4.15 -23.53 -6.36
N GLU A 117 3.03 -24.00 -5.81
CA GLU A 117 1.96 -23.12 -5.33
C GLU A 117 2.39 -22.22 -4.16
N SER A 118 3.14 -22.75 -3.19
CA SER A 118 3.65 -21.96 -2.06
C SER A 118 4.59 -20.84 -2.51
N LEU A 119 5.44 -21.10 -3.51
CA LEU A 119 6.28 -20.07 -4.13
C LEU A 119 5.45 -19.04 -4.87
N ARG A 120 4.42 -19.45 -5.62
CA ARG A 120 3.56 -18.53 -6.35
C ARG A 120 2.81 -17.58 -5.38
N ARG A 121 2.31 -18.13 -4.27
CA ARG A 121 1.67 -17.32 -3.23
C ARG A 121 2.65 -16.36 -2.56
N LEU A 122 3.84 -16.83 -2.21
CA LEU A 122 4.91 -15.98 -1.70
C LEU A 122 5.26 -14.85 -2.68
N TYR A 123 5.38 -15.17 -3.97
CA TYR A 123 5.71 -14.22 -5.02
C TYR A 123 4.69 -13.07 -5.09
N VAL A 124 3.40 -13.41 -5.04
CA VAL A 124 2.29 -12.44 -5.00
C VAL A 124 2.22 -11.70 -3.66
N TRP A 125 2.44 -12.40 -2.55
CA TRP A 125 2.42 -11.83 -1.21
C TRP A 125 3.41 -10.66 -1.07
N LEU A 126 4.61 -10.81 -1.62
CA LEU A 126 5.63 -9.75 -1.62
C LEU A 126 5.33 -8.62 -2.63
N MET A 127 4.38 -8.80 -3.55
CA MET A 127 3.88 -7.77 -4.46
C MET A 127 2.73 -6.94 -3.89
N VAL A 128 2.08 -7.39 -2.82
CA VAL A 128 0.92 -6.69 -2.24
C VAL A 128 1.23 -5.21 -1.94
N PRO A 129 2.38 -4.84 -1.34
CA PRO A 129 2.68 -3.43 -1.10
C PRO A 129 2.82 -2.61 -2.39
N LEU A 130 3.32 -3.19 -3.48
CA LEU A 130 3.37 -2.47 -4.77
C LEU A 130 1.97 -2.23 -5.32
N LEU A 131 1.09 -3.23 -5.24
CA LEU A 131 -0.30 -3.07 -5.64
C LEU A 131 -0.99 -2.00 -4.81
N GLY A 132 -0.76 -1.98 -3.49
CA GLY A 132 -1.28 -0.94 -2.60
C GLY A 132 -0.85 0.47 -3.02
N ILE A 133 0.44 0.66 -3.34
CA ILE A 133 0.96 1.95 -3.83
C ILE A 133 0.37 2.34 -5.19
N PHE A 134 0.15 1.38 -6.10
CA PHE A 134 -0.50 1.64 -7.38
C PHE A 134 -1.96 2.08 -7.19
N LEU A 135 -2.72 1.37 -6.36
CA LEU A 135 -4.11 1.72 -6.05
C LEU A 135 -4.23 3.09 -5.36
N LEU A 136 -3.32 3.39 -4.44
CA LEU A 136 -3.24 4.70 -3.80
C LEU A 136 -3.02 5.83 -4.83
N GLY A 137 -2.17 5.58 -5.83
CA GLY A 137 -1.98 6.51 -6.95
C GLY A 137 -3.28 6.72 -7.75
N LEU A 138 -4.00 5.64 -8.07
CA LEU A 138 -5.27 5.74 -8.80
C LEU A 138 -6.29 6.58 -8.03
N GLU A 139 -6.46 6.29 -6.73
CA GLU A 139 -7.40 7.02 -5.89
C GLU A 139 -7.02 8.50 -5.77
N SER A 140 -5.74 8.80 -5.58
CA SER A 140 -5.26 10.18 -5.46
C SER A 140 -5.52 10.97 -6.75
N GLY A 141 -5.24 10.40 -7.92
CA GLY A 141 -5.50 11.08 -9.20
C GLY A 141 -6.99 11.28 -9.48
N LEU A 142 -7.84 10.30 -9.15
CA LEU A 142 -9.30 10.46 -9.25
C LEU A 142 -9.82 11.54 -8.29
N GLN A 143 -9.29 11.62 -7.06
CA GLN A 143 -9.67 12.66 -6.10
C GLN A 143 -9.26 14.06 -6.56
N VAL A 144 -8.07 14.23 -7.15
CA VAL A 144 -7.67 15.51 -7.77
C VAL A 144 -8.64 15.88 -8.87
N ALA A 145 -8.95 14.94 -9.76
CA ALA A 145 -9.83 15.19 -10.89
C ALA A 145 -11.23 15.63 -10.43
N THR A 146 -11.81 14.96 -9.44
CA THR A 146 -13.15 15.30 -8.94
C THR A 146 -13.15 16.60 -8.17
N ALA A 147 -12.13 16.84 -7.35
CA ALA A 147 -12.00 18.09 -6.62
C ALA A 147 -11.84 19.30 -7.55
N ASP A 148 -11.19 19.14 -8.70
CA ASP A 148 -11.15 20.19 -9.74
C ASP A 148 -12.54 20.49 -10.29
N GLU A 149 -13.30 19.46 -10.71
CA GLU A 149 -14.63 19.70 -11.27
C GLU A 149 -15.64 20.25 -10.25
N ILE A 150 -15.52 19.86 -8.98
CA ILE A 150 -16.42 20.34 -7.92
C ILE A 150 -16.05 21.74 -7.44
N ASN A 151 -14.76 22.02 -7.25
CA ASN A 151 -14.29 23.29 -6.65
C ASN A 151 -13.79 24.31 -7.69
N GLY A 152 -13.71 23.94 -8.97
CA GLY A 152 -13.22 24.77 -10.07
C GLY A 152 -11.72 25.09 -10.02
N SER A 153 -10.91 24.35 -9.24
CA SER A 153 -9.49 24.64 -9.07
C SER A 153 -8.63 23.40 -8.78
N TYR A 154 -7.84 22.99 -9.78
CA TYR A 154 -6.73 22.03 -9.63
C TYR A 154 -5.73 22.42 -8.54
N LEU A 155 -5.49 23.72 -8.33
CA LEU A 155 -4.48 24.18 -7.36
C LEU A 155 -4.92 23.85 -5.93
N SER A 156 -6.19 24.09 -5.60
CA SER A 156 -6.76 23.76 -4.29
C SER A 156 -6.74 22.25 -4.03
N ALA A 157 -7.10 21.46 -5.04
CA ALA A 157 -7.05 20.00 -4.99
C ALA A 157 -5.62 19.44 -4.85
N ALA A 158 -4.64 20.04 -5.51
CA ALA A 158 -3.24 19.64 -5.40
C ALA A 158 -2.65 20.03 -4.03
N VAL A 159 -3.06 21.18 -3.48
CA VAL A 159 -2.58 21.67 -2.18
C VAL A 159 -3.16 20.87 -1.02
N SER A 160 -4.40 20.40 -1.10
CA SER A 160 -4.96 19.48 -0.11
C SER A 160 -4.25 18.12 -0.09
N LEU A 161 -3.65 17.72 -1.22
CA LEU A 161 -2.85 16.50 -1.34
C LEU A 161 -1.37 16.68 -1.01
N LEU A 162 -0.88 17.89 -0.75
CA LEU A 162 0.55 18.12 -0.42
C LEU A 162 1.05 17.30 0.78
N PRO A 163 0.35 17.25 1.94
CA PRO A 163 0.82 16.50 3.11
C PRO A 163 0.89 15.00 2.82
N HIS A 164 -0.18 14.47 2.24
CA HIS A 164 -0.29 13.07 1.86
C HIS A 164 0.71 12.70 0.76
N GLY A 165 0.87 13.56 -0.25
CA GLY A 165 1.70 13.36 -1.43
C GLY A 165 3.21 13.47 -1.20
N LEU A 166 3.64 14.48 -0.43
CA LEU A 166 5.07 14.77 -0.25
C LEU A 166 5.71 14.04 0.92
N VAL A 167 4.96 13.75 1.97
CA VAL A 167 5.54 13.17 3.19
C VAL A 167 4.99 11.77 3.42
N GLU A 168 3.67 11.60 3.46
CA GLU A 168 3.06 10.31 3.78
C GLU A 168 3.36 9.22 2.74
N ILE A 169 3.19 9.51 1.45
CA ILE A 169 3.38 8.53 0.36
C ILE A 169 4.83 8.05 0.24
N PRO A 170 5.87 8.90 0.32
CA PRO A 170 7.25 8.42 0.38
C PRO A 170 7.51 7.52 1.59
N ILE A 171 6.88 7.77 2.74
CA ILE A 171 7.02 6.96 3.95
C ILE A 171 6.33 5.59 3.79
N PHE A 172 5.11 5.55 3.25
CA PHE A 172 4.46 4.28 2.89
C PHE A 172 5.23 3.52 1.81
N THR A 173 5.81 4.25 0.85
CA THR A 173 6.65 3.69 -0.20
C THR A 173 7.91 3.07 0.39
N LEU A 174 8.55 3.71 1.37
CA LEU A 174 9.70 3.17 2.09
C LEU A 174 9.33 1.87 2.83
N ALA A 175 8.20 1.87 3.56
CA ALA A 175 7.72 0.69 4.25
C ALA A 175 7.43 -0.47 3.27
N GLY A 176 6.77 -0.18 2.15
CA GLY A 176 6.51 -1.16 1.10
C GLY A 176 7.78 -1.63 0.37
N ALA A 177 8.79 -0.76 0.22
CA ALA A 177 10.04 -1.07 -0.45
C ALA A 177 10.84 -2.15 0.29
N VAL A 178 10.75 -2.21 1.62
CA VAL A 178 11.37 -3.29 2.40
C VAL A 178 10.85 -4.65 1.95
N THR A 179 9.53 -4.82 1.84
CA THR A 179 8.92 -6.06 1.36
C THR A 179 9.17 -6.28 -0.13
N TYR A 180 9.02 -5.24 -0.95
CA TYR A 180 9.24 -5.31 -2.41
C TYR A 180 10.68 -5.71 -2.76
N SER A 181 11.66 -5.26 -1.97
CA SER A 181 13.07 -5.62 -2.17
C SER A 181 13.29 -7.13 -2.05
N ALA A 182 12.55 -7.81 -1.16
CA ALA A 182 12.62 -9.26 -1.03
C ALA A 182 12.08 -9.96 -2.29
N HIS A 183 10.99 -9.44 -2.87
CA HIS A 183 10.50 -9.94 -4.15
C HIS A 183 11.56 -9.82 -5.25
N LEU A 184 12.21 -8.66 -5.38
CA LEU A 184 13.25 -8.45 -6.38
C LEU A 184 14.41 -9.45 -6.23
N ARG A 185 14.78 -9.79 -4.99
CA ARG A 185 15.84 -10.76 -4.69
C ARG A 185 15.48 -12.19 -5.07
N ILE A 186 14.22 -12.58 -4.94
CA ILE A 186 13.80 -13.98 -5.18
C ILE A 186 13.18 -14.19 -6.56
N ARG A 187 12.92 -13.11 -7.34
CA ARG A 187 12.11 -13.14 -8.56
C ARG A 187 12.58 -14.21 -9.55
N GLU A 188 13.87 -14.20 -9.88
CA GLU A 188 14.46 -15.09 -10.88
C GLU A 188 14.54 -16.53 -10.39
N THR A 189 14.97 -16.71 -9.15
CA THR A 189 15.07 -18.02 -8.49
C THR A 189 13.69 -18.67 -8.30
N ALA A 190 12.66 -17.86 -8.04
CA ALA A 190 11.28 -18.32 -7.93
C ALA A 190 10.73 -18.79 -9.29
N GLN A 191 11.04 -18.07 -10.38
CA GLN A 191 10.67 -18.48 -11.73
C GLN A 191 11.37 -19.77 -12.19
N GLN A 192 12.53 -20.08 -11.63
CA GLN A 192 13.25 -21.34 -11.83
C GLN A 192 12.78 -22.46 -10.89
N ASN A 193 11.74 -22.23 -10.06
CA ASN A 193 11.19 -23.20 -9.11
C ASN A 193 12.19 -23.72 -8.06
N LEU A 194 13.27 -22.97 -7.79
CA LEU A 194 14.32 -23.32 -6.82
C LEU A 194 13.87 -23.01 -5.38
N THR A 195 12.89 -23.77 -4.89
CA THR A 195 12.18 -23.51 -3.62
C THR A 195 13.11 -23.30 -2.43
N ARG A 196 14.05 -24.22 -2.21
CA ARG A 196 15.00 -24.15 -1.08
C ARG A 196 15.86 -22.88 -1.14
N THR A 197 16.38 -22.57 -2.33
CA THR A 197 17.20 -21.37 -2.57
C THR A 197 16.40 -20.10 -2.33
N VAL A 198 15.14 -20.03 -2.77
CA VAL A 198 14.26 -18.88 -2.52
C VAL A 198 14.11 -18.62 -1.02
N PHE A 199 13.78 -19.64 -0.23
CA PHE A 199 13.57 -19.46 1.22
C PHE A 199 14.87 -19.18 1.97
N GLN A 200 16.01 -19.73 1.53
CA GLN A 200 17.32 -19.38 2.07
C GLN A 200 17.68 -17.92 1.80
N THR A 201 17.56 -17.46 0.56
CA THR A 201 17.79 -16.06 0.17
C THR A 201 16.88 -15.10 0.94
N LEU A 202 15.61 -15.45 1.07
CA LEU A 202 14.63 -14.67 1.82
C LEU A 202 15.00 -14.56 3.30
N GLU A 203 15.45 -15.65 3.92
CA GLU A 203 15.85 -15.67 5.33
C GLU A 203 17.08 -14.81 5.59
N VAL A 204 18.10 -14.90 4.72
CA VAL A 204 19.30 -14.06 4.78
C VAL A 204 18.92 -12.59 4.62
N HIS A 205 18.11 -12.26 3.62
CA HIS A 205 17.65 -10.90 3.37
C HIS A 205 16.84 -10.33 4.55
N ARG A 206 15.92 -11.12 5.11
CA ARG A 206 15.12 -10.75 6.28
C ARG A 206 15.99 -10.42 7.49
N LYS A 207 17.02 -11.23 7.76
CA LYS A 207 17.95 -11.01 8.88
C LYS A 207 18.85 -9.79 8.68
N ALA A 208 19.24 -9.52 7.43
CA ALA A 208 20.09 -8.37 7.09
C ALA A 208 19.34 -7.03 7.14
N MET A 209 18.01 -7.03 7.02
CA MET A 209 17.22 -5.81 6.97
C MET A 209 17.17 -5.06 8.31
N PRO A 210 17.52 -3.75 8.36
CA PRO A 210 17.54 -2.97 9.59
C PRO A 210 16.13 -2.48 9.99
N ILE A 211 15.24 -3.43 10.28
CA ILE A 211 13.79 -3.17 10.37
C ILE A 211 13.44 -2.24 11.53
N LYS A 212 14.09 -2.38 12.69
CA LYS A 212 13.88 -1.45 13.82
C LYS A 212 14.14 0.00 13.42
N ARG A 213 15.20 0.24 12.64
CA ARG A 213 15.51 1.57 12.11
C ARG A 213 14.46 2.04 11.11
N MET A 214 14.00 1.16 10.23
CA MET A 214 12.94 1.48 9.26
C MET A 214 11.62 1.83 9.95
N ILE A 215 11.23 1.10 11.00
CA ILE A 215 10.03 1.40 11.81
C ILE A 215 10.14 2.81 12.40
N TRP A 216 11.27 3.16 13.01
CA TRP A 216 11.47 4.51 13.56
C TRP A 216 11.42 5.60 12.49
N ILE A 217 12.04 5.38 11.33
CA ILE A 217 11.96 6.32 10.20
C ILE A 217 10.51 6.51 9.75
N VAL A 218 9.75 5.42 9.64
CA VAL A 218 8.33 5.45 9.26
C VAL A 218 7.50 6.22 10.29
N VAL A 219 7.64 5.90 11.57
CA VAL A 219 6.89 6.56 12.66
C VAL A 219 7.20 8.07 12.70
N CYS A 220 8.48 8.44 12.68
CA CYS A 220 8.89 9.84 12.67
C CYS A 220 8.43 10.58 11.40
N GLY A 221 8.49 9.93 10.24
CA GLY A 221 8.03 10.51 8.98
C GLY A 221 6.52 10.74 8.94
N LEU A 222 5.72 9.80 9.46
CA LEU A 222 4.27 9.96 9.57
C LEU A 222 3.90 11.05 10.58
N LEU A 223 4.66 11.16 11.68
CA LEU A 223 4.47 12.25 12.64
C LEU A 223 4.74 13.61 11.99
N LEU A 224 5.83 13.72 11.23
CA LEU A 224 6.15 14.92 10.46
C LEU A 224 5.04 15.25 9.45
N SER A 225 4.49 14.24 8.77
CA SER A 225 3.36 14.41 7.86
C SER A 225 2.15 15.03 8.56
N GLY A 226 1.78 14.51 9.73
CA GLY A 226 0.66 15.05 10.52
C GLY A 226 0.92 16.47 11.02
N LEU A 227 2.18 16.81 11.37
CA LEU A 227 2.54 18.17 11.76
C LEU A 227 2.43 19.15 10.58
N VAL A 228 2.87 18.74 9.38
CA VAL A 228 2.72 19.52 8.14
C VAL A 228 1.24 19.73 7.84
N GLU A 229 0.43 18.68 7.94
CA GLU A 229 -1.01 18.74 7.71
C GLU A 229 -1.71 19.71 8.68
N ALA A 230 -1.35 19.66 9.97
CA ALA A 230 -1.97 20.49 10.99
C ALA A 230 -1.55 21.98 10.94
N HIS A 231 -0.32 22.29 10.51
CA HIS A 231 0.23 23.65 10.64
C HIS A 231 0.54 24.34 9.30
N VAL A 232 0.92 23.60 8.26
CA VAL A 232 1.35 24.16 6.97
C VAL A 232 0.20 24.19 5.98
N THR A 233 -0.59 23.13 5.88
CA THR A 233 -1.72 23.06 4.94
C THR A 233 -2.75 24.18 5.16
N PRO A 234 -3.18 24.50 6.40
CA PRO A 234 -4.15 25.56 6.62
C PRO A 234 -3.59 26.94 6.25
N TYR A 235 -2.28 27.14 6.42
CA TYR A 235 -1.61 28.39 6.03
C TYR A 235 -1.60 28.57 4.51
N LEU A 236 -1.25 27.52 3.77
CA LEU A 236 -1.25 27.55 2.30
C LEU A 236 -2.66 27.71 1.73
N MET A 237 -3.66 27.02 2.30
CA MET A 237 -5.06 27.15 1.88
C MET A 237 -5.65 28.54 2.11
N ARG A 238 -5.14 29.31 3.08
CA ARG A 238 -5.57 30.70 3.30
C ARG A 238 -4.97 31.69 2.30
N SER A 239 -3.93 31.27 1.55
CA SER A 239 -3.16 32.12 0.64
C SER A 239 -3.56 31.91 -0.84
N ILE A 240 -4.55 31.05 -1.10
CA ILE A 240 -5.10 30.69 -2.41
C ILE A 240 -6.56 31.14 -2.44
#